data_AF-A0A9P8JZX6-F1
#
_entry.id   AF-A0A9P8JZX6-F1
#
_cell.length_a   1.000
_cell.length_b   1.000
_cell.length_c   1.000
_cell.angle_alpha   90.00
_cell.angle_beta   90.00
_cell.angle_gamma   90.00
#
_symmetry.space_group_name_H-M   'P 1'
#
loop_
_entity.id
_entity.type
_entity.pdbx_description
1 polymer ?
#
loop_
_entity_poly.entity_id
_entity_poly.type
_entity_poly.pdbx_seq_one_letter_code
_entity_poly.pdbx_strand_id
1 'polypeptide(L)' 'MTSRPTVSIISADGKAGEASHPLPNVFKAPIRPDIVQSVHTGMAKNKRQPYAVSEKAGHQTSAESWGTGRAVARI' A
#
# COMPACT_ATOMS: atom_id res chain seq x y z
N MET A 1 -1.86 -1.05 -34.96
CA MET A 1 -0.42 -1.32 -35.14
C MET A 1 0.34 -0.01 -34.98
N THR A 2 0.74 0.34 -33.76
CA THR A 2 1.48 1.59 -33.48
C THR A 2 2.96 1.36 -33.79
N SER A 3 3.60 2.18 -34.61
CA SER A 3 5.03 2.03 -34.97
C SER A 3 5.93 2.22 -33.75
N ARG A 4 7.02 1.44 -33.63
CA ARG A 4 7.99 1.53 -32.51
C ARG A 4 9.08 2.53 -32.91
N PRO A 5 9.18 3.70 -32.27
CA PRO A 5 10.27 4.61 -32.56
C PRO A 5 11.60 4.00 -32.11
N THR A 6 12.68 4.38 -32.78
CA THR A 6 14.05 4.07 -32.35
C THR A 6 14.53 5.17 -31.40
N VAL A 7 15.17 4.80 -30.29
CA VAL A 7 15.74 5.73 -29.30
C VAL A 7 17.27 5.65 -29.33
N SER A 8 17.93 6.79 -29.14
CA SER A 8 19.40 6.87 -29.05
C SER A 8 19.88 6.55 -27.64
N ILE A 9 21.04 5.89 -27.54
CA ILE A 9 21.70 5.61 -26.27
C ILE A 9 22.67 6.75 -25.97
N ILE A 10 22.50 7.43 -24.85
CA ILE A 10 23.35 8.55 -24.44
C ILE A 10 24.67 8.00 -23.85
N SER A 11 25.81 8.58 -24.24
CA SER A 11 27.13 8.23 -23.70
C SER A 11 27.34 8.81 -22.29
N ALA A 12 28.36 8.33 -21.57
CA ALA A 12 28.66 8.81 -20.21
C ALA A 12 28.92 10.32 -20.13
N ASP A 13 29.37 10.93 -21.23
CA ASP A 13 29.62 12.37 -21.35
C ASP A 13 28.35 13.20 -21.60
N GLY A 14 27.17 12.56 -21.58
CA GLY A 14 25.87 13.20 -21.82
C GLY A 14 25.59 13.54 -23.28
N LYS A 15 26.47 13.14 -24.20
CA LYS A 15 26.30 13.31 -25.65
C LYS A 15 25.51 12.14 -26.24
N ALA A 16 24.86 12.36 -27.37
CA ALA A 16 24.23 11.27 -28.11
C ALA A 16 25.31 10.26 -28.54
N GLY A 17 25.18 9.01 -28.10
CA GLY A 17 26.03 7.92 -28.56
C GLY A 17 25.63 7.44 -29.95
N GLU A 18 26.48 6.63 -30.55
CA GLU A 18 26.28 6.10 -31.91
C GLU A 18 25.29 4.93 -31.95
N ALA A 19 25.08 4.25 -30.82
CA ALA A 19 24.18 3.12 -30.72
C ALA A 19 22.71 3.57 -30.53
N SER A 20 21.80 2.83 -31.16
CA SER A 20 20.36 3.06 -31.04
C SER A 20 19.60 1.75 -30.87
N HIS A 21 18.44 1.80 -30.22
CA HIS A 21 17.63 0.62 -29.95
C HIS A 21 16.14 0.91 -30.19
N PRO A 22 15.35 -0.01 -30.75
CA PRO A 22 13.90 0.17 -30.88
C PRO A 22 13.22 0.20 -29.50
N LEU A 23 12.31 1.16 -29.28
CA LEU A 23 11.57 1.28 -28.02
C LEU A 23 10.86 -0.05 -27.68
N PRO A 24 11.09 -0.66 -26.51
CA PRO A 24 10.46 -1.91 -26.11
C PRO A 24 8.92 -1.84 -26.09
N ASN A 25 8.26 -2.97 -26.34
CA ASN A 25 6.79 -3.03 -26.40
C ASN A 25 6.10 -2.65 -25.08
N VAL A 26 6.75 -2.84 -23.92
CA VAL A 26 6.18 -2.51 -22.60
C VAL A 26 5.83 -1.03 -22.47
N PHE A 27 6.55 -0.12 -23.14
CA PHE A 27 6.26 1.32 -23.12
C PHE A 27 5.01 1.71 -23.90
N LYS A 28 4.39 0.77 -24.64
CA LYS A 28 3.11 0.96 -25.31
C LYS A 28 1.95 0.29 -24.58
N ALA A 29 2.21 -0.33 -23.43
CA ALA A 29 1.14 -0.93 -22.64
C ALA A 29 0.10 0.14 -22.26
N PRO A 30 -1.19 -0.20 -22.24
CA PRO A 30 -2.23 0.73 -21.83
C PRO A 30 -2.02 1.15 -20.38
N ILE A 31 -2.07 2.45 -20.13
CA ILE A 31 -1.91 3.00 -18.78
C ILE A 31 -3.26 2.90 -18.06
N ARG A 32 -3.33 2.04 -17.05
CA ARG A 32 -4.50 1.82 -16.21
C ARG A 32 -4.24 2.25 -14.75
N PRO A 33 -4.46 3.53 -14.41
CA PRO A 33 -4.16 4.04 -13.07
C PRO A 33 -5.01 3.38 -11.98
N ASP A 34 -6.22 2.92 -12.33
CA ASP A 34 -7.12 2.18 -11.45
C ASP A 34 -6.53 0.82 -11.01
N ILE A 35 -5.94 0.06 -11.93
CA ILE A 35 -5.25 -1.20 -11.60
C ILE A 35 -4.01 -0.92 -10.77
N VAL A 36 -3.18 0.05 -11.21
CA VAL A 36 -1.95 0.39 -10.50
C VAL A 36 -2.24 0.73 -9.05
N GLN A 37 -3.25 1.56 -8.81
CA GLN A 37 -3.67 1.93 -7.46
C GLN A 37 -4.17 0.72 -6.67
N SER A 38 -5.03 -0.11 -7.28
CA SER A 38 -5.59 -1.29 -6.62
C SER A 38 -4.52 -2.29 -6.18
N VAL A 39 -3.57 -2.60 -7.08
CA VAL A 39 -2.45 -3.51 -6.81
C VAL A 39 -1.50 -2.90 -5.77
N HIS A 40 -1.15 -1.62 -5.92
CA HIS A 40 -0.27 -0.94 -4.98
C HIS A 40 -0.87 -0.93 -3.56
N THR A 41 -2.14 -0.55 -3.41
CA THR A 41 -2.83 -0.57 -2.11
C THR A 41 -2.90 -1.99 -1.54
N GLY A 42 -3.16 -3.01 -2.36
CA GLY A 42 -3.17 -4.41 -1.91
C GLY A 42 -1.79 -4.85 -1.39
N MET A 43 -0.74 -4.64 -2.18
CA MET A 43 0.63 -5.01 -1.81
C MET A 43 1.15 -4.24 -0.59
N ALA A 44 0.82 -2.95 -0.49
CA ALA A 44 1.19 -2.12 0.65
C ALA A 44 0.61 -2.64 1.98
N LYS A 45 -0.53 -3.36 1.94
CA LYS A 45 -1.14 -3.93 3.14
C LYS A 45 -0.35 -5.10 3.72
N ASN A 46 0.43 -5.81 2.90
CA ASN A 46 1.11 -7.05 3.28
C ASN A 46 2.34 -6.83 4.18
N LYS A 47 2.96 -5.65 4.14
CA LYS A 47 4.13 -5.33 4.98
C LYS A 47 3.79 -4.87 6.41
N ARG A 48 2.50 -4.74 6.74
CA ARG A 48 2.04 -4.19 8.02
C ARG A 48 2.24 -5.20 9.13
N GLN A 49 2.66 -4.73 10.30
CA GLN A 49 2.73 -5.55 11.51
C GLN A 49 1.40 -5.46 12.26
N PRO A 50 0.84 -6.59 12.74
CA PRO A 50 -0.35 -6.58 13.59
C PRO A 50 -0.08 -5.82 14.89
N TYR A 51 -1.09 -5.11 15.39
CA TYR A 51 -1.08 -4.47 16.69
C TYR A 51 -2.46 -4.65 17.33
N ALA A 52 -2.49 -4.84 18.65
CA ALA A 52 -3.71 -5.05 19.40
C ALA A 52 -3.56 -4.51 20.83
N VAL A 53 -4.69 -4.25 21.48
CA VAL A 53 -4.73 -3.98 22.92
C VAL A 53 -4.50 -5.27 23.71
N SER A 54 -4.10 -5.15 24.97
CA SER A 54 -4.00 -6.32 25.86
C SER A 54 -5.35 -6.99 26.05
N GLU A 55 -5.39 -8.32 25.99
CA GLU A 55 -6.59 -9.11 26.23
C GLU A 55 -7.21 -8.84 27.62
N LYS A 56 -6.38 -8.49 28.61
CA LYS A 56 -6.83 -8.22 29.99
C LYS A 56 -7.04 -6.72 30.27
N ALA A 57 -7.01 -5.86 29.25
CA ALA A 57 -7.30 -4.44 29.42
C ALA A 57 -8.72 -4.26 29.98
N GLY A 58 -8.84 -3.63 31.15
CA GLY A 58 -10.13 -3.43 31.84
C GLY A 58 -10.63 -4.63 32.67
N HIS A 59 -9.93 -5.78 32.65
CA HIS A 59 -10.33 -6.98 33.41
C HIS A 59 -9.53 -7.22 34.70
N GLN A 60 -8.48 -6.42 34.95
CA GLN A 60 -7.63 -6.55 36.14
C GLN A 60 -8.19 -5.79 37.35
N THR A 61 -9.52 -5.78 37.50
CA THR A 61 -10.23 -5.14 38.59
C THR A 61 -11.24 -6.11 39.19
N SER A 62 -11.22 -6.26 40.51
CA SER A 62 -12.29 -6.96 41.23
C SER A 62 -13.45 -6.00 41.43
N ALA A 63 -14.53 -6.20 40.69
CA ALA A 63 -15.74 -5.38 40.77
C ALA A 63 -16.98 -6.25 40.67
N GLU A 64 -18.02 -5.89 41.44
CA GLU A 64 -19.34 -6.49 41.38
C GLU A 64 -20.38 -5.37 41.38
N SER A 65 -21.50 -5.62 40.71
CA SER A 65 -22.62 -4.67 40.67
C SER A 65 -23.24 -4.48 42.06
N TRP A 66 -23.65 -3.26 42.38
CA TRP A 66 -24.23 -2.94 43.70
C TRP A 66 -25.68 -3.42 43.87
N GLY A 67 -26.29 -3.96 42.83
CA GLY A 67 -27.67 -4.43 42.86
C GLY A 67 -28.69 -3.30 43.04
N THR A 68 -29.82 -3.61 43.68
CA THR A 68 -30.92 -2.65 43.90
C THR A 68 -30.83 -2.03 45.30
N GLY A 69 -31.48 -0.89 45.54
CA GLY A 69 -31.73 -0.39 46.91
C GLY A 69 -30.74 0.66 47.44
N ARG A 70 -29.82 1.17 46.60
CA ARG A 70 -28.83 2.21 46.98
C ARG A 70 -28.93 3.52 46.20
N ALA A 71 -30.00 3.69 45.40
CA ALA A 71 -30.24 4.86 44.53
C ALA A 71 -29.06 5.22 43.61
N VAL A 72 -28.29 4.22 43.16
CA VAL A 72 -27.19 4.36 42.21
C VAL A 72 -27.44 3.49 40.97
N ALA A 73 -26.77 3.83 39.86
CA ALA A 73 -26.85 3.07 38.62
C ALA A 73 -26.28 1.65 38.77
N ARG A 74 -26.82 0.70 38.00
CA ARG A 74 -26.31 -0.67 37.90
C ARG A 74 -25.38 -0.73 36.70
N ILE A 75 -24.11 -1.02 36.97
CA ILE A 75 -23.04 -1.25 35.98
C ILE A 75 -22.61 -2.70 36.12
#